data_AF-A0A969MXA7-F1
#
_entry.id   AF-A0A969MXA7-F1
#
_cell.length_a   1.000
_cell.length_b   1.000
_cell.length_c   1.000
_cell.angle_alpha   90.00
_cell.angle_beta   90.00
_cell.angle_gamma   90.00
#
_symmetry.space_group_name_H-M   'P 1'
#
loop_
_entity.id
_entity.type
_entity.pdbx_description
1 polymer ?
#
loop_
_entity_poly.entity_id
_entity_poly.type
_entity_poly.pdbx_seq_one_letter_code
_entity_poly.pdbx_strand_id
1 'polypeptide(L)'
;MIGSSQIDFINGNQGDDLLAGAGGNDLIRGGKGDDAIAGDSGNDIINGNRDRDLLQGGKEMTFSGVEKTMIRFKAGQAMTS
;
A
#
# COMPACT_ATOMS: atom_id res chain seq x y z
N MET A 1 10.20 -3.61 4.86
CA MET A 1 9.91 -2.73 6.03
C MET A 1 8.50 -3.00 6.51
N ILE A 2 8.27 -3.04 7.83
CA ILE A 2 6.94 -3.25 8.42
C ILE A 2 6.71 -2.13 9.45
N GLY A 3 5.52 -1.53 9.42
CA GLY A 3 5.04 -0.54 10.37
C GLY A 3 4.60 -1.16 11.69
N SER A 4 3.66 -0.50 12.35
CA SER A 4 3.20 -0.79 13.71
C SER A 4 1.67 -0.85 13.77
N SER A 5 1.08 -0.65 14.94
CA SER A 5 -0.38 -0.50 15.10
C SER A 5 -0.82 0.98 15.18
N GLN A 6 0.08 1.90 14.85
CA GLN A 6 -0.12 3.35 14.88
C GLN A 6 -0.02 3.91 13.46
N ILE A 7 -0.24 5.22 13.31
CA ILE A 7 -0.04 5.90 12.02
C ILE A 7 1.46 5.91 11.70
N ASP A 8 1.82 5.28 10.58
CA ASP A 8 3.19 5.20 10.08
C ASP A 8 3.38 5.93 8.75
N PHE A 9 4.60 6.45 8.56
CA PHE A 9 5.07 7.00 7.29
C PHE A 9 6.13 6.06 6.73
N ILE A 10 5.79 5.33 5.68
CA ILE A 10 6.62 4.27 5.09
C ILE A 10 7.08 4.69 3.69
N ASN A 11 8.38 4.54 3.41
CA ASN A 11 8.97 4.86 2.10
C ASN A 11 10.04 3.83 1.72
N GLY A 12 9.81 3.08 0.64
CA GLY A 12 10.75 2.07 0.11
C GLY A 12 11.98 2.67 -0.58
N ASN A 13 11.80 3.81 -1.26
CA ASN A 13 12.83 4.55 -2.01
C ASN A 13 13.16 3.97 -3.39
N GLN A 14 14.29 3.28 -3.56
CA GLN A 14 14.74 2.72 -4.83
C GLN A 14 15.00 1.24 -4.65
N GLY A 15 14.52 0.44 -5.61
CA GLY A 15 14.62 -1.01 -5.58
C GLY A 15 13.23 -1.64 -5.44
N ASP A 16 13.17 -2.97 -5.56
CA ASP A 16 11.93 -3.71 -5.40
C ASP A 16 11.70 -3.94 -3.89
N ASP A 17 10.76 -3.22 -3.28
CA ASP A 17 10.54 -3.20 -1.85
C ASP A 17 9.38 -4.10 -1.38
N LEU A 18 9.53 -4.64 -0.16
CA LEU A 18 8.44 -5.31 0.58
C LEU A 18 8.01 -4.40 1.74
N LEU A 19 6.81 -3.82 1.64
CA LEU A 19 6.30 -2.82 2.59
C LEU A 19 4.98 -3.29 3.22
N ALA A 20 4.81 -3.09 4.53
CA ALA A 20 3.54 -3.37 5.22
C ALA A 20 3.23 -2.30 6.28
N GLY A 21 1.99 -1.78 6.29
CA GLY A 21 1.49 -0.83 7.29
C GLY A 21 1.14 -1.48 8.64
N ALA A 22 0.62 -2.72 8.58
CA ALA A 22 0.07 -3.49 9.70
C ALA A 22 -1.25 -2.92 10.25
N GLY A 23 -1.21 -1.97 11.18
CA GLY A 23 -2.42 -1.38 11.73
C GLY A 23 -2.30 0.13 11.91
N GLY A 24 -3.38 0.85 11.70
CA GLY A 24 -3.33 2.32 11.72
C GLY A 24 -3.78 2.87 10.37
N ASN A 25 -3.69 4.19 10.21
CA ASN A 25 -4.04 4.84 8.94
C ASN A 25 -2.74 5.34 8.33
N ASP A 26 -2.11 4.53 7.49
CA ASP A 26 -0.72 4.75 7.11
C ASP A 26 -0.58 5.55 5.81
N LEU A 27 0.57 6.20 5.65
CA LEU A 27 1.01 6.72 4.36
C LEU A 27 2.20 5.89 3.87
N ILE A 28 1.98 5.11 2.82
CA ILE A 28 2.98 4.20 2.27
C ILE A 28 3.35 4.60 0.84
N ARG A 29 4.65 4.78 0.60
CA ARG A 29 5.22 5.00 -0.73
C ARG A 29 6.15 3.85 -1.07
N GLY A 30 5.91 3.20 -2.21
CA GLY A 30 6.78 2.18 -2.77
C GLY A 30 8.13 2.80 -3.13
N GLY A 31 8.16 3.49 -4.26
CA GLY A 31 9.36 4.17 -4.69
C GLY A 31 9.56 3.96 -6.17
N LYS A 32 10.80 3.82 -6.61
CA LYS A 32 11.10 3.26 -7.93
C LYS A 32 11.39 1.77 -7.76
N GLY A 33 10.85 0.93 -8.64
CA GLY A 33 11.00 -0.52 -8.55
C GLY A 33 9.65 -1.21 -8.60
N ASP A 34 9.65 -2.53 -8.81
CA ASP A 34 8.41 -3.32 -8.78
C ASP A 34 8.12 -3.70 -7.31
N ASP A 35 7.30 -2.90 -6.62
CA ASP A 35 7.10 -3.03 -5.16
C ASP A 35 5.96 -3.99 -4.78
N ALA A 36 6.03 -4.58 -3.58
CA ALA A 36 4.92 -5.30 -2.96
C ALA A 36 4.54 -4.65 -1.63
N ILE A 37 3.34 -4.06 -1.59
CA ILE A 37 2.89 -3.19 -0.51
C ILE A 37 1.56 -3.70 0.07
N ALA A 38 1.48 -3.85 1.39
CA ALA A 38 0.24 -4.15 2.11
C ALA A 38 -0.12 -3.02 3.10
N GLY A 39 -1.30 -2.43 2.98
CA GLY A 39 -1.79 -1.49 4.00
C GLY A 39 -2.30 -2.17 5.27
N ASP A 40 -2.85 -3.37 5.10
CA ASP A 40 -3.42 -4.21 6.16
C ASP A 40 -4.66 -3.64 6.88
N SER A 41 -4.59 -3.08 8.08
CA SER A 41 -5.80 -2.68 8.82
C SER A 41 -5.83 -1.19 9.10
N GLY A 42 -6.99 -0.58 8.81
CA GLY A 42 -7.18 0.87 8.87
C GLY A 42 -7.29 1.46 7.48
N ASN A 43 -7.19 2.78 7.41
CA ASN A 43 -7.49 3.58 6.24
C ASN A 43 -6.20 4.16 5.67
N ASP A 44 -5.60 3.42 4.76
CA ASP A 44 -4.26 3.72 4.26
C ASP A 44 -4.28 4.50 2.96
N ILE A 45 -3.25 5.34 2.79
CA ILE A 45 -2.92 5.99 1.54
C ILE A 45 -1.68 5.32 0.99
N ILE A 46 -1.82 4.65 -0.15
CA ILE A 46 -0.70 3.96 -0.81
C ILE A 46 -0.41 4.58 -2.17
N ASN A 47 0.88 4.87 -2.40
CA ASN A 47 1.42 5.28 -3.69
C ASN A 47 2.53 4.31 -4.13
N GLY A 48 2.23 3.46 -5.10
CA GLY A 48 3.22 2.57 -5.73
C GLY A 48 4.15 3.26 -6.73
N ASN A 49 3.74 4.41 -7.27
CA ASN A 49 4.33 5.06 -8.46
C ASN A 49 4.06 4.25 -9.75
N ARG A 50 4.85 4.48 -10.82
CA ARG A 50 4.51 4.09 -12.22
C ARG A 50 5.02 2.69 -12.62
N ASP A 51 5.65 1.99 -11.69
CA ASP A 51 6.26 0.69 -11.92
C ASP A 51 5.23 -0.42 -11.62
N ARG A 52 5.60 -1.70 -11.78
CA ARG A 52 4.63 -2.80 -11.66
C ARG A 52 4.51 -3.24 -10.21
N ASP A 53 3.74 -2.48 -9.46
CA ASP A 53 3.55 -2.78 -8.05
C ASP A 53 2.42 -3.79 -7.83
N LEU A 54 2.56 -4.56 -6.75
CA LEU A 54 1.51 -5.33 -6.14
C LEU A 54 1.02 -4.61 -4.88
N LEU A 55 -0.18 -4.05 -4.93
CA LEU A 55 -0.78 -3.41 -3.76
C LEU A 55 -1.89 -4.28 -3.19
N GLN A 56 -1.78 -4.59 -1.91
CA GLN A 56 -2.81 -5.28 -1.15
C GLN A 56 -3.52 -4.30 -0.21
N GLY A 57 -4.82 -4.16 -0.46
CA GLY A 57 -5.73 -3.32 0.29
C GLY A 57 -5.96 -3.75 1.73
N GLY A 58 -6.06 -2.75 2.61
CA GLY A 58 -6.72 -2.85 3.90
C GLY A 58 -8.22 -2.59 3.79
N LYS A 59 -8.92 -2.58 4.93
CA LYS A 59 -10.40 -2.58 4.97
C LYS A 59 -11.01 -1.37 4.25
N GLU A 60 -10.30 -0.24 4.24
CA GLU A 60 -10.59 0.93 3.43
C GLU A 60 -9.24 1.48 2.92
N MET A 61 -9.11 1.83 1.64
CA MET A 61 -7.83 2.25 1.08
C MET A 61 -8.02 3.28 -0.04
N THR A 62 -7.15 4.28 -0.08
CA THR A 62 -7.07 5.22 -1.19
C THR A 62 -5.76 5.01 -1.96
N PHE A 63 -5.86 4.74 -3.26
CA PHE A 63 -4.71 4.58 -4.14
C PHE A 63 -4.43 5.87 -4.91
N SER A 64 -3.16 6.22 -5.04
CA SER A 64 -2.72 7.30 -5.94
C SER A 64 -1.54 6.82 -6.80
N GLY A 65 -1.45 7.28 -8.05
CA GLY A 65 -0.30 7.01 -8.91
C GLY A 65 -0.25 5.64 -9.61
N VAL A 66 -1.35 4.88 -9.63
CA VAL A 66 -1.43 3.44 -10.00
C VAL A 66 -1.25 3.06 -11.48
N GLU A 67 -0.42 3.78 -12.25
CA GLU A 67 -0.19 3.36 -13.64
C GLU A 67 0.63 2.06 -13.68
N LYS A 68 -0.02 0.95 -14.10
CA LYS A 68 0.50 -0.43 -14.18
C LYS A 68 0.52 -1.24 -12.88
N THR A 69 -0.08 -0.72 -11.83
CA THR A 69 -0.19 -1.40 -10.54
C THR A 69 -1.29 -2.48 -10.53
N MET A 70 -0.99 -3.67 -10.01
CA MET A 70 -2.00 -4.69 -9.70
C MET A 70 -2.55 -4.48 -8.29
N ILE A 71 -3.85 -4.18 -8.19
CA ILE A 71 -4.55 -4.02 -6.90
C ILE A 71 -5.26 -5.33 -6.53
N ARG A 72 -4.94 -5.88 -5.36
CA ARG A 72 -5.64 -7.03 -4.77
C ARG A 72 -6.47 -6.58 -3.58
N PHE A 73 -7.78 -6.79 -3.67
CA PHE A 73 -8.70 -6.61 -2.54
C PHE A 73 -8.79 -7.93 -1.76
N LYS A 74 -8.80 -7.86 -0.42
CA LYS A 74 -9.09 -9.05 0.39
C LYS A 74 -10.55 -9.45 0.13
N ALA A 75 -10.81 -10.75 -0.01
CA ALA A 75 -12.16 -11.26 -0.20
C ALA A 75 -13.08 -10.74 0.93
N GLY A 76 -14.16 -10.03 0.56
CA GLY A 76 -15.12 -9.45 1.51
C GLY A 76 -14.94 -7.95 1.83
N GLN A 77 -13.98 -7.25 1.21
CA GLN A 77 -13.93 -5.78 1.27
C GLN A 77 -14.97 -5.18 0.32
N ALA A 78 -15.95 -4.47 0.87
CA ALA A 78 -16.90 -3.70 0.08
C ALA A 78 -16.19 -2.45 -0.46
N MET A 79 -16.10 -2.33 -1.78
CA MET A 79 -15.68 -1.08 -2.40
C MET A 79 -16.81 -0.06 -2.20
N THR A 80 -16.66 0.84 -1.23
CA THR A 80 -17.54 2.00 -1.11
C THR A 80 -17.06 3.05 -2.11
N SER A 81 -17.91 3.37 -3.09
CA SER A 81 -17.70 4.39 -4.12
C SER A 81 -17.62 5.80 -3.56
#